data_AF-A0A660VIG8-F1
#
_entry.id   AF-A0A660VIG8-F1
#
_cell.length_a   1.000
_cell.length_b   1.000
_cell.length_c   1.000
_cell.angle_alpha   90.00
_cell.angle_beta   90.00
_cell.angle_gamma   90.00
#
_symmetry.space_group_name_H-M   'P 1'
#
loop_
_entity.id
_entity.type
_entity.pdbx_description
1 polymer ?
#
loop_
_entity_poly.entity_id
_entity_poly.type
_entity_poly.pdbx_seq_one_letter_code
_entity_poly.pdbx_strand_id
1 'polypeptide(L)'
;MLVFGIGAGPDLDGQLLIVHDILGLFQAFQPKFVKQYANLAETMRQAFREYTDDVKSKAFPQKEHEYEMPEEEERKLRQLFNL
;
A
#
# COMPACT_ATOMS: atom_id res chain seq x y z
N MET A 1 35.58 14.87 4.35
CA MET A 1 34.77 13.64 4.31
C MET A 1 33.41 13.99 4.85
N LEU A 2 32.33 13.63 4.18
CA LEU A 2 30.97 13.92 4.65
C LEU A 2 30.55 12.91 5.72
N VAL A 3 29.84 13.37 6.75
CA VAL A 3 29.30 12.55 7.84
C VAL A 3 27.77 12.57 7.78
N PHE A 4 27.18 11.40 7.59
CA PHE A 4 25.73 11.18 7.63
C PHE A 4 25.40 10.32 8.84
N GLY A 5 24.36 10.67 9.61
CA GLY A 5 24.00 9.93 10.81
C GLY A 5 22.50 9.89 11.09
N ILE A 6 22.13 9.00 12.00
CA ILE A 6 20.76 8.82 12.51
C ILE A 6 20.79 8.98 14.03
N GLY A 7 20.04 9.96 14.55
CA GLY A 7 19.98 10.22 15.99
C GLY A 7 21.27 10.77 16.63
N ALA A 8 22.21 11.28 15.84
CA ALA A 8 23.47 11.86 16.32
C ALA A 8 23.45 13.40 16.42
N GLY A 9 22.26 14.01 16.41
CA GLY A 9 22.08 15.46 16.48
C GLY A 9 22.21 16.18 15.13
N PRO A 10 22.03 17.51 15.11
CA PRO A 10 22.00 18.29 13.87
C PRO A 10 23.39 18.63 13.31
N ASP A 11 24.46 18.48 14.08
CA ASP A 11 25.83 18.91 13.72
C ASP A 11 26.55 17.89 12.80
N LEU A 12 25.86 17.42 11.76
CA LEU A 12 26.34 16.48 10.74
C LEU A 12 26.10 17.06 9.35
N ASP A 13 26.83 16.57 8.34
CA ASP A 13 26.64 17.02 6.95
C ASP A 13 25.32 16.53 6.34
N GLY A 14 24.71 15.49 6.91
CA GLY A 14 23.40 15.01 6.52
C GLY A 14 22.75 14.06 7.52
N GLN A 15 21.47 13.78 7.30
CA GLN A 15 20.62 13.00 8.21
C GLN A 15 20.06 11.77 7.52
N LEU A 16 19.99 10.67 8.26
CA LEU A 16 19.42 9.40 7.83
C LEU A 16 18.22 9.05 8.72
N LEU A 17 17.17 8.51 8.11
CA LEU A 17 16.02 7.93 8.79
C LEU A 17 15.48 6.77 7.94
N ILE A 18 14.84 5.80 8.60
CA ILE A 18 14.17 4.71 7.91
C ILE A 18 12.84 5.23 7.36
N VAL A 19 12.57 4.96 6.07
CA VAL A 19 11.34 5.41 5.39
C VAL A 19 10.08 4.97 6.14
N HIS A 20 10.04 3.74 6.63
CA HIS A 20 8.92 3.19 7.39
C HIS A 20 8.65 3.96 8.70
N ASP A 21 9.70 4.44 9.36
CA ASP A 21 9.61 5.22 10.59
C ASP A 21 9.09 6.63 10.28
N ILE A 22 9.59 7.27 9.21
CA ILE A 22 9.11 8.59 8.76
C ILE A 22 7.63 8.54 8.39
N LEU A 23 7.21 7.48 7.70
CA LEU A 23 5.82 7.30 7.24
C LEU A 23 4.87 6.75 8.31
N GLY A 24 5.37 6.42 9.50
CA GLY A 24 4.54 5.90 10.60
C GLY A 24 3.90 4.54 10.29
N LEU A 25 4.61 3.67 9.56
CA LEU A 25 4.14 2.32 9.23
C LEU A 25 4.24 1.36 10.44
N PHE A 26 5.25 1.55 11.29
CA PHE A 26 5.42 0.77 12.51
C PHE A 26 4.94 1.59 13.72
N GLN A 27 3.93 1.06 14.43
CA GLN A 27 3.29 1.77 15.54
C GLN A 27 3.63 1.21 16.92
N ALA A 28 4.25 0.02 17.01
CA ALA A 28 4.51 -0.63 18.30
C ALA A 28 5.62 0.05 19.09
N PHE A 29 6.56 0.71 18.41
CA PHE A 29 7.65 1.45 19.05
C PHE A 29 8.15 2.56 18.12
N GLN A 30 8.30 3.77 18.65
CA GLN A 30 8.90 4.90 17.95
C GLN A 30 10.23 5.26 18.64
N PRO A 31 11.37 5.11 17.96
CA PRO A 31 12.65 5.59 18.50
C PRO A 31 12.63 7.11 18.72
N LYS A 32 13.29 7.58 19.78
CA LYS A 32 13.28 9.01 20.17
C LYS A 32 13.79 9.98 19.08
N PHE A 33 14.67 9.51 18.20
CA PHE A 33 15.24 10.32 17.12
C PHE A 33 14.34 10.40 15.87
N VAL A 34 13.22 9.66 15.85
CA VAL A 34 12.29 9.65 14.72
C VAL A 34 11.26 10.76 14.89
N LYS A 35 11.17 11.64 13.89
CA LYS A 35 9.99 12.46 13.65
C LYS A 35 9.13 11.79 12.59
N GLN A 36 7.92 11.38 12.98
CA GLN A 36 6.91 10.90 12.03
C GLN A 36 6.32 12.09 11.27
N TYR A 37 6.20 11.93 9.96
CA TYR A 37 5.58 12.92 9.06
C TYR A 37 4.22 12.47 8.53
N ALA A 38 3.88 11.19 8.69
CA ALA A 38 2.59 10.63 8.34
C ALA A 38 2.21 9.48 9.29
N ASN A 39 0.92 9.10 9.28
CA ASN A 39 0.40 7.90 9.94
C ASN A 39 -0.14 6.93 8.87
N LEU A 40 0.78 6.43 8.03
CA LEU A 40 0.39 5.60 6.89
C LEU A 40 -0.20 4.26 7.31
N ALA A 41 0.18 3.73 8.48
CA ALA A 41 -0.44 2.52 9.01
C ALA A 41 -1.96 2.66 9.22
N GLU A 42 -2.43 3.82 9.70
CA GLU A 42 -3.86 4.07 9.84
C GLU A 42 -4.57 4.19 8.49
N THR A 43 -3.98 4.97 7.56
CA THR A 43 -4.50 5.12 6.20
C THR A 43 -4.60 3.78 5.49
N MET A 44 -3.57 2.93 5.56
CA MET A 44 -3.59 1.59 4.95
C MET A 44 -4.66 0.70 5.58
N ARG A 45 -4.79 0.70 6.91
CA ARG A 45 -5.84 -0.06 7.59
C ARG A 45 -7.24 0.37 7.16
N GLN A 46 -7.44 1.67 6.94
CA GLN A 46 -8.71 2.19 6.45
C GLN A 46 -9.00 1.73 5.03
N ALA A 47 -8.04 1.91 4.11
CA ALA A 47 -8.17 1.48 2.72
C ALA A 47 -8.48 -0.02 2.60
N PHE A 48 -7.81 -0.87 3.40
CA PHE A 48 -8.09 -2.31 3.39
C PHE A 48 -9.47 -2.67 3.95
N ARG A 49 -9.97 -1.93 4.94
CA ARG A 49 -11.34 -2.12 5.44
C ARG A 49 -12.37 -1.75 4.37
N GLU A 50 -12.23 -0.57 3.77
CA GLU A 50 -13.10 -0.10 2.68
C GLU A 50 -13.14 -1.10 1.52
N TYR A 51 -11.96 -1.53 1.03
CA TYR A 51 -11.87 -2.55 0.00
C TYR A 51 -12.56 -3.87 0.40
N THR A 52 -12.37 -4.31 1.65
CA THR A 52 -13.00 -5.54 2.15
C THR A 52 -14.52 -5.41 2.18
N ASP A 53 -15.03 -4.26 2.59
CA ASP A 53 -16.46 -3.98 2.67
C ASP A 53 -17.07 -3.89 1.26
N ASP A 54 -16.36 -3.27 0.31
CA ASP A 54 -16.76 -3.20 -1.10
C ASP A 54 -16.83 -4.60 -1.74
N VAL A 55 -15.85 -5.46 -1.49
CA VAL A 55 -15.86 -6.85 -2.01
C VAL A 55 -17.00 -7.66 -1.38
N LYS A 56 -17.20 -7.55 -0.06
CA LYS A 56 -18.26 -8.30 0.64
C LYS A 56 -19.66 -7.86 0.21
N SER A 57 -19.84 -6.57 -0.02
CA SER A 57 -21.10 -5.99 -0.49
C SER A 57 -21.32 -6.12 -1.99
N LYS A 58 -20.30 -6.60 -2.74
CA LYS A 58 -20.26 -6.61 -4.22
C LYS A 58 -20.35 -5.21 -4.84
N ALA A 59 -19.95 -4.16 -4.11
CA ALA A 59 -19.76 -2.83 -4.67
C ALA A 59 -18.49 -2.73 -5.53
N PHE A 60 -17.52 -3.63 -5.30
CA PHE A 60 -16.34 -3.83 -6.13
C PHE A 60 -16.18 -5.32 -6.53
N PRO A 61 -15.71 -5.65 -7.75
CA PRO A 61 -15.44 -4.71 -8.85
C PRO A 61 -16.72 -4.14 -9.47
N GLN A 62 -16.55 -3.04 -10.20
CA GLN A 62 -17.57 -2.50 -11.10
C GLN A 62 -17.15 -2.72 -12.55
N LYS A 63 -18.05 -2.51 -13.51
CA LYS A 63 -17.79 -2.74 -14.94
C LYS A 63 -16.52 -2.04 -15.45
N GLU A 64 -16.19 -0.85 -14.94
CA GLU A 64 -14.95 -0.13 -15.31
C GLU A 64 -13.66 -0.81 -14.87
N HIS A 65 -13.73 -1.73 -13.90
CA HIS A 65 -12.62 -2.52 -13.38
C HIS A 65 -12.49 -3.89 -14.08
N GLU A 66 -13.38 -4.18 -15.03
CA GLU A 66 -13.42 -5.46 -15.74
C GLU A 66 -12.86 -5.31 -17.15
N TYR A 67 -12.14 -6.34 -17.61
CA TYR A 67 -11.79 -6.48 -19.02
C TYR A 67 -12.84 -7.35 -19.71
N GLU A 68 -13.28 -6.92 -20.90
CA GLU A 68 -14.19 -7.72 -21.72
C GLU A 68 -13.42 -8.82 -22.47
N MET A 69 -14.01 -10.00 -22.58
CA MET A 69 -13.48 -11.10 -23.39
C MET A 69 -14.01 -10.95 -24.83
N PRO A 70 -13.16 -11.02 -25.87
CA PRO A 70 -13.64 -11.08 -27.25
C PRO A 70 -14.54 -12.30 -27.46
N GLU A 71 -15.64 -12.12 -28.20
CA GLU A 71 -16.66 -13.16 -28.39
C GLU A 71 -16.09 -14.49 -28.93
N GLU A 72 -15.07 -14.43 -29.80
CA GLU A 72 -14.44 -15.61 -30.35
C GLU A 72 -13.74 -16.46 -29.29
N GLU A 73 -13.05 -15.80 -28.35
CA GLU A 73 -12.34 -16.46 -27.24
C GLU A 73 -13.34 -17.00 -26.22
N GLU A 74 -14.44 -16.27 -25.95
CA GLU A 74 -15.53 -16.76 -25.10
C GLU A 74 -16.15 -18.04 -25.67
N ARG A 75 -16.39 -18.07 -26.99
CA ARG A 75 -16.93 -19.25 -27.67
C ARG A 75 -15.99 -20.45 -27.57
N LYS A 76 -14.69 -20.25 -27.78
CA LYS A 76 -13.67 -21.32 -27.61
C LYS A 76 -13.65 -21.84 -26.18
N LEU A 77 -13.71 -20.95 -25.20
CA LEU A 77 -13.75 -21.29 -23.78
C LEU A 77 -14.97 -22.15 -23.45
N ARG A 78 -16.16 -21.76 -23.90
CA ARG A 78 -17.41 -22.53 -23.71
C ARG A 78 -17.32 -23.93 -24.32
N GLN A 79 -16.79 -24.04 -25.54
CA GLN A 79 -16.55 -25.33 -26.20
C GLN A 79 -15.56 -26.21 -25.43
N LEU A 80 -14.51 -25.63 -24.84
CA LEU A 80 -13.50 -26.37 -24.06
C LEU A 80 -14.09 -26.96 -22.77
N PHE A 81 -15.00 -26.23 -22.11
CA PHE A 81 -15.58 -26.60 -20.83
C PHE A 81 -16.96 -27.28 -20.93
N ASN A 82 -17.45 -27.56 -22.14
CA ASN A 82 -18.79 -28.09 -22.41
C ASN A 82 -19.92 -27.26 -21.72
N LEU A 83 -19.74 -25.94 -21.66
CA LEU A 83 -20.70 -24.98 -21.11
C LEU A 83 -21.65 -24.42 -22.17
#